data_AF-A0A9D6KEM3-F1
#
_entry.id   AF-A0A9D6KEM3-F1
#
_cell.length_a   1.000
_cell.length_b   1.000
_cell.length_c   1.000
_cell.angle_alpha   90.00
_cell.angle_beta   90.00
_cell.angle_gamma   90.00
#
_symmetry.space_group_name_H-M   'P 1'
#
loop_
_entity.id
_entity.type
_entity.pdbx_description
1 polymer ?
#
loop_
_entity_poly.entity_id
_entity_poly.type
_entity_poly.pdbx_seq_one_letter_code
_entity_poly.pdbx_strand_id
1 'polypeptide(L)'
;MSADGRYVAFESYVSLVAGDTHGHVDVFVSSDCSVSSAAVCGDGARAPGCEQCDDGNTVSGDGCSTTCQSELIPGGGVARTDCTQEWLANPVPARDRKSIPKNQLQCTDDVPGCDFGTATGDKACTFQVALCFNAAEQRFNCTPTDVTRVQLQRPKEVKPKDAIDQGNRDALEAALTGIGGVVRGACSNSGPHHGEFCTANSDCDSTPGSGKGVCTGRFVAFQPSLTTTNACTAYASITVPLRQTTTGFSAGYETLSLKATRSDTKSDSDTLTLVCKPSP
;
A
#
# COMPACT_ATOMS: atom_id res chain seq x y z
N MET A 1 24.58 -11.58 -3.52
CA MET A 1 23.15 -11.36 -3.82
C MET A 1 22.87 -9.87 -3.78
N SER A 2 21.94 -9.37 -4.60
CA SER A 2 21.49 -7.98 -4.52
C SER A 2 20.68 -7.74 -3.24
N ALA A 3 20.63 -6.49 -2.79
CA ALA A 3 19.94 -6.09 -1.55
C ALA A 3 18.42 -6.38 -1.58
N ASP A 4 17.83 -6.41 -2.76
CA ASP A 4 16.42 -6.75 -3.01
C ASP A 4 16.20 -8.24 -3.32
N GLY A 5 17.25 -9.08 -3.25
CA GLY A 5 17.19 -10.51 -3.52
C GLY A 5 16.99 -10.90 -4.99
N ARG A 6 16.80 -9.93 -5.89
CA ARG A 6 16.48 -10.13 -7.30
C ARG A 6 17.60 -10.75 -8.13
N TYR A 7 18.85 -10.59 -7.69
CA TYR A 7 20.02 -11.03 -8.43
C TYR A 7 20.99 -11.83 -7.56
N VAL A 8 21.43 -12.97 -8.07
CA VAL A 8 22.55 -13.73 -7.51
C VAL A 8 23.73 -13.58 -8.46
N ALA A 9 24.81 -13.00 -7.95
CA ALA A 9 26.09 -12.97 -8.65
C ALA A 9 26.94 -14.15 -8.15
N PHE A 10 27.53 -14.92 -9.07
CA PHE A 10 28.40 -16.04 -8.74
C PHE A 10 29.50 -16.18 -9.80
N GLU A 11 30.64 -16.71 -9.39
CA GLU A 11 31.79 -16.93 -10.25
C GLU A 11 31.76 -18.36 -10.82
N SER A 12 32.06 -18.51 -12.12
CA SER A 12 32.17 -19.80 -12.76
C SER A 12 33.32 -19.82 -13.78
N TYR A 13 33.99 -20.97 -13.86
CA TYR A 13 35.02 -21.27 -14.88
C TYR A 13 34.43 -21.90 -16.16
N VAL A 14 33.16 -22.33 -16.11
CA VAL A 14 32.45 -22.88 -17.27
C VAL A 14 31.53 -21.83 -17.86
N SER A 15 31.41 -21.82 -19.19
CA SER A 15 30.56 -20.87 -19.90
C SER A 15 29.08 -21.23 -19.75
N LEU A 16 28.36 -20.39 -19.02
CA LEU A 16 26.92 -20.56 -18.74
C LEU A 16 26.04 -19.74 -19.69
N VAL A 17 26.66 -18.94 -20.57
CA VAL A 17 25.99 -18.12 -21.58
C VAL A 17 26.60 -18.42 -22.95
N ALA A 18 25.76 -18.49 -23.98
CA ALA A 18 26.23 -18.73 -25.34
C ALA A 18 27.14 -17.58 -25.83
N GLY A 19 28.35 -17.92 -26.30
CA GLY A 19 29.32 -16.96 -26.82
C GLY A 19 30.41 -16.52 -25.85
N ASP A 20 30.31 -16.92 -24.58
CA ASP A 20 31.44 -16.89 -23.66
C ASP A 20 32.37 -18.07 -24.00
N THR A 21 33.60 -17.78 -24.42
CA THR A 21 34.61 -18.80 -24.78
C THR A 21 36.00 -18.45 -24.26
N HIS A 22 36.11 -17.50 -23.32
CA HIS A 22 37.40 -16.92 -22.95
C HIS A 22 38.23 -17.85 -22.04
N GLY A 23 37.58 -18.85 -21.42
CA GLY A 23 38.26 -19.79 -20.52
C GLY A 23 38.77 -19.15 -19.22
N HIS A 24 38.20 -18.01 -18.85
CA HIS A 24 38.49 -17.28 -17.61
C HIS A 24 37.34 -17.42 -16.61
N VAL A 25 37.60 -17.05 -15.36
CA VAL A 25 36.53 -16.90 -14.38
C VAL A 25 35.71 -15.69 -14.78
N ASP A 26 34.43 -15.92 -15.03
CA ASP A 26 33.47 -14.86 -15.30
C ASP A 26 32.48 -14.75 -14.12
N VAL A 27 32.01 -13.52 -13.88
CA VAL A 27 30.95 -13.24 -12.91
C VAL A 27 29.62 -13.30 -13.65
N PHE A 28 28.82 -14.31 -13.33
CA PHE A 28 27.47 -14.48 -13.86
C PHE A 28 26.46 -13.87 -12.90
N VAL A 29 25.43 -13.22 -13.46
CA VAL A 29 24.30 -12.71 -12.70
C VAL A 29 23.05 -13.44 -13.15
N SER A 30 22.46 -14.25 -12.26
CA SER A 30 21.16 -14.86 -12.50
C SER A 30 20.06 -14.01 -11.90
N SER A 31 18.99 -13.84 -12.67
CA SER A 31 17.73 -13.22 -12.26
C SER A 31 16.55 -14.19 -12.37
N ASP A 32 16.84 -15.48 -12.58
CA ASP A 32 15.85 -16.41 -13.09
C ASP A 32 15.20 -17.22 -11.97
N CYS A 33 13.91 -16.98 -11.79
CA CYS A 33 13.03 -17.70 -10.86
C CYS A 33 12.85 -19.18 -11.21
N SER A 34 13.33 -19.61 -12.39
CA SER A 34 13.32 -21.00 -12.84
C SER A 34 14.53 -21.83 -12.38
N VAL A 35 15.60 -21.20 -11.89
CA VAL A 35 16.82 -21.89 -11.41
C VAL A 35 16.84 -22.01 -9.88
N SER A 36 16.04 -21.20 -9.18
CA SER A 36 15.76 -21.37 -7.75
C SER A 36 14.70 -22.45 -7.57
N SER A 37 15.09 -23.66 -7.14
CA SER A 37 14.14 -24.66 -6.64
C SER A 37 13.40 -24.22 -5.35
N ALA A 38 13.48 -22.95 -4.98
CA ALA A 38 12.95 -22.36 -3.75
C ALA A 38 11.88 -21.29 -3.99
N ALA A 39 11.49 -20.99 -5.23
CA ALA A 39 10.30 -20.18 -5.51
C ALA A 39 9.13 -21.14 -5.79
N VAL A 40 8.45 -21.56 -4.72
CA VAL A 40 7.31 -22.48 -4.80
C VAL A 40 6.11 -21.76 -4.22
N CYS A 41 5.23 -21.31 -5.12
CA CYS A 41 4.03 -20.62 -4.70
C CYS A 41 3.18 -21.48 -3.75
N GLY A 42 2.90 -20.93 -2.58
CA GLY A 42 2.12 -21.53 -1.51
C GLY A 42 2.95 -22.34 -0.51
N ASP A 43 4.27 -22.16 -0.43
CA ASP A 43 5.13 -22.86 0.53
C ASP A 43 5.27 -22.15 1.90
N GLY A 44 4.70 -20.95 2.02
CA GLY A 44 4.70 -20.12 3.22
C GLY A 44 5.87 -19.15 3.28
N ALA A 45 6.73 -19.08 2.26
CA ALA A 45 7.93 -18.28 2.24
C ALA A 45 8.09 -17.52 0.91
N ARG A 46 7.64 -16.26 0.90
CA ARG A 46 7.75 -15.37 -0.28
C ARG A 46 9.19 -15.28 -0.79
N ALA A 47 9.43 -15.74 -2.02
CA ALA A 47 10.69 -15.61 -2.73
C ALA A 47 10.83 -14.20 -3.37
N PRO A 48 11.64 -13.28 -2.80
CA PRO A 48 11.74 -11.91 -3.31
C PRO A 48 12.23 -11.87 -4.76
N GLY A 49 11.58 -11.05 -5.59
CA GLY A 49 11.89 -10.95 -7.02
C GLY A 49 11.22 -12.02 -7.90
N CYS A 50 10.70 -13.09 -7.31
CA CYS A 50 9.99 -14.16 -8.01
C CYS A 50 8.49 -14.21 -7.68
N GLU A 51 8.16 -13.93 -6.43
CA GLU A 51 6.79 -13.94 -5.92
C GLU A 51 6.42 -12.55 -5.41
N GLN A 52 5.21 -12.09 -5.75
CA GLN A 52 4.69 -10.85 -5.19
C GLN A 52 4.17 -11.06 -3.77
N CYS A 53 3.68 -12.27 -3.49
CA CYS A 53 3.16 -12.72 -2.21
C CYS A 53 3.44 -14.22 -2.06
N ASP A 54 3.38 -14.72 -0.82
CA ASP A 54 3.15 -16.13 -0.53
C ASP A 54 2.32 -16.19 0.76
N ASP A 55 1.24 -16.95 0.75
CA ASP A 55 0.31 -17.05 1.88
C ASP A 55 0.15 -18.49 2.40
N GLY A 56 1.07 -19.38 2.01
CA GLY A 56 1.15 -20.78 2.42
C GLY A 56 0.17 -21.70 1.71
N ASN A 57 -0.45 -21.27 0.60
CA ASN A 57 -1.28 -22.15 -0.23
C ASN A 57 -1.41 -21.65 -1.70
N THR A 58 -2.19 -22.35 -2.51
CA THR A 58 -2.43 -22.01 -3.95
C THR A 58 -3.92 -21.82 -4.25
N VAL A 59 -4.67 -21.24 -3.32
CA VAL A 59 -6.10 -20.91 -3.48
C VAL A 59 -6.21 -19.45 -3.87
N SER A 60 -6.77 -19.17 -5.04
CA SER A 60 -7.06 -17.78 -5.42
C SER A 60 -8.22 -17.17 -4.64
N GLY A 61 -8.20 -15.84 -4.53
CA GLY A 61 -9.20 -15.03 -3.84
C GLY A 61 -8.97 -14.91 -2.33
N ASP A 62 -7.81 -15.34 -1.83
CA ASP A 62 -7.47 -15.39 -0.41
C ASP A 62 -6.30 -14.48 -0.03
N GLY A 63 -5.87 -13.62 -0.97
CA GLY A 63 -4.82 -12.61 -0.79
C GLY A 63 -3.55 -12.91 -1.57
N CYS A 64 -3.37 -14.16 -2.02
CA CYS A 64 -2.32 -14.54 -2.94
C CYS A 64 -2.84 -15.51 -4.00
N SER A 65 -2.68 -15.15 -5.28
CA SER A 65 -3.16 -16.02 -6.35
C SER A 65 -2.37 -17.33 -6.45
N THR A 66 -2.92 -18.30 -7.18
CA THR A 66 -2.25 -19.57 -7.53
C THR A 66 -0.88 -19.42 -8.24
N THR A 67 -0.58 -18.20 -8.73
CA THR A 67 0.67 -17.83 -9.40
C THR A 67 1.47 -16.78 -8.63
N CYS A 68 1.20 -16.64 -7.32
CA CYS A 68 1.88 -15.74 -6.39
C CYS A 68 1.91 -14.28 -6.83
N GLN A 69 0.84 -13.87 -7.50
CA GLN A 69 0.47 -12.46 -7.70
C GLN A 69 -0.38 -11.99 -6.53
N SER A 70 -0.09 -10.81 -6.00
CA SER A 70 -0.82 -10.25 -4.86
C SER A 70 -2.26 -9.95 -5.26
N GLU A 71 -3.20 -10.36 -4.41
CA GLU A 71 -4.63 -10.10 -4.60
C GLU A 71 -5.12 -9.04 -3.61
N LEU A 72 -6.21 -8.37 -3.95
CA LEU A 72 -6.74 -7.27 -3.17
C LEU A 72 -7.27 -7.76 -1.81
N ILE A 73 -7.00 -6.97 -0.78
CA ILE A 73 -7.50 -7.16 0.59
C ILE A 73 -8.75 -6.27 0.72
N PRO A 74 -9.94 -6.87 0.93
CA PRO A 74 -11.17 -6.12 1.09
C PRO A 74 -11.08 -5.15 2.26
N GLY A 75 -11.18 -3.87 1.98
CA GLY A 75 -11.17 -2.78 2.94
C GLY A 75 -12.49 -2.60 3.69
N GLY A 76 -13.55 -3.14 3.07
CA GLY A 76 -14.92 -3.19 3.54
C GLY A 76 -15.67 -1.88 3.31
N GLY A 77 -16.81 -1.94 2.65
CA GLY A 77 -17.69 -0.79 2.48
C GLY A 77 -19.11 -1.24 2.15
N VAL A 78 -19.78 -0.46 1.32
CA VAL A 78 -21.02 -0.93 0.69
C VAL A 78 -20.64 -1.65 -0.61
N ALA A 79 -21.18 -2.84 -0.84
CA ALA A 79 -20.81 -3.70 -1.97
C ALA A 79 -20.85 -3.03 -3.37
N ARG A 80 -21.63 -1.96 -3.52
CA ARG A 80 -21.75 -1.17 -4.76
C ARG A 80 -20.61 -0.18 -5.00
N THR A 81 -19.79 0.11 -3.99
CA THR A 81 -18.62 1.00 -4.07
C THR A 81 -17.31 0.31 -3.74
N ASP A 82 -17.31 -0.87 -3.09
CA ASP A 82 -16.11 -1.66 -2.68
C ASP A 82 -15.00 -1.72 -3.76
N CYS A 83 -15.36 -1.82 -5.04
CA CYS A 83 -14.39 -1.83 -6.14
C CYS A 83 -13.70 -0.48 -6.40
N THR A 84 -14.04 0.59 -5.66
CA THR A 84 -13.46 1.92 -5.89
C THR A 84 -12.08 1.99 -5.28
N GLN A 85 -11.90 1.42 -4.09
CA GLN A 85 -10.64 1.42 -3.38
C GLN A 85 -10.45 0.13 -2.60
N GLU A 86 -9.27 -0.48 -2.74
CA GLU A 86 -8.92 -1.69 -2.02
C GLU A 86 -7.45 -1.66 -1.61
N TRP A 87 -7.08 -2.56 -0.70
CA TRP A 87 -5.73 -2.61 -0.16
C TRP A 87 -4.90 -3.69 -0.84
N LEU A 88 -3.60 -3.43 -0.97
CA LEU A 88 -2.59 -4.47 -1.11
C LEU A 88 -1.64 -4.36 0.07
N ALA A 89 -1.14 -5.49 0.54
CA ALA A 89 -0.17 -5.49 1.61
C ALA A 89 0.81 -6.63 1.47
N ASN A 90 2.00 -6.43 2.00
CA ASN A 90 3.03 -7.44 2.13
C ASN A 90 3.47 -7.44 3.60
N PRO A 91 3.43 -8.59 4.30
CA PRO A 91 2.92 -9.90 3.85
C PRO A 91 1.40 -9.90 3.69
N VAL A 92 0.87 -10.99 3.12
CA VAL A 92 -0.57 -11.21 3.00
C VAL A 92 -1.20 -11.33 4.39
N PRO A 93 -2.33 -10.66 4.67
CA PRO A 93 -3.02 -10.78 5.96
C PRO A 93 -3.51 -12.19 6.24
N ALA A 94 -3.67 -12.51 7.52
CA ALA A 94 -4.34 -13.75 7.91
C ALA A 94 -5.79 -13.79 7.40
N ARG A 95 -6.22 -14.99 7.00
CA ARG A 95 -7.57 -15.23 6.48
C ARG A 95 -8.63 -15.31 7.59
N ASP A 96 -9.87 -15.00 7.25
CA ASP A 96 -11.04 -15.22 8.09
C ASP A 96 -11.60 -16.65 7.93
N ARG A 97 -12.74 -16.95 8.55
CA ARG A 97 -13.37 -18.29 8.48
C ARG A 97 -13.90 -18.64 7.08
N LYS A 98 -13.99 -17.68 6.18
CA LYS A 98 -14.44 -17.83 4.79
C LYS A 98 -13.25 -17.84 3.83
N SER A 99 -12.02 -17.92 4.33
CA SER A 99 -10.78 -17.83 3.54
C SER A 99 -10.62 -16.48 2.83
N ILE A 100 -11.15 -15.40 3.38
CA ILE A 100 -10.97 -14.04 2.84
C ILE A 100 -9.86 -13.34 3.65
N PRO A 101 -8.94 -12.57 3.03
CA PRO A 101 -7.98 -11.77 3.77
C PRO A 101 -8.69 -10.87 4.77
N LYS A 102 -8.23 -10.87 6.03
CA LYS A 102 -8.69 -9.86 6.98
C LYS A 102 -8.12 -8.50 6.59
N ASN A 103 -8.86 -7.46 6.89
CA ASN A 103 -8.36 -6.08 6.89
C ASN A 103 -7.47 -5.77 8.12
N GLN A 104 -6.68 -6.75 8.56
CA GLN A 104 -5.76 -6.64 9.67
C GLN A 104 -4.45 -7.36 9.36
N LEU A 105 -3.36 -6.59 9.29
CA LEU A 105 -2.01 -7.14 9.25
C LEU A 105 -1.44 -7.20 10.66
N GLN A 106 -0.71 -8.27 10.92
CA GLN A 106 -0.02 -8.47 12.17
C GLN A 106 1.42 -8.89 11.88
N CYS A 107 2.36 -8.22 12.54
CA CYS A 107 3.76 -8.60 12.56
C CYS A 107 4.29 -8.61 13.99
N THR A 108 5.33 -9.40 14.23
CA THR A 108 6.11 -9.35 15.46
C THR A 108 7.40 -8.58 15.18
N ASP A 109 7.75 -7.65 16.07
CA ASP A 109 8.99 -6.85 16.06
C ASP A 109 10.20 -7.74 15.76
N ASP A 110 11.04 -7.33 14.81
CA ASP A 110 12.26 -8.03 14.37
C ASP A 110 12.05 -9.36 13.61
N VAL A 111 10.82 -9.70 13.18
CA VAL A 111 10.58 -10.92 12.39
C VAL A 111 10.81 -10.67 10.90
N PRO A 112 11.82 -11.34 10.28
CA PRO A 112 12.05 -11.24 8.86
C PRO A 112 10.83 -11.69 8.06
N GLY A 113 10.46 -10.92 7.03
CA GLY A 113 9.35 -11.23 6.13
C GLY A 113 8.03 -10.54 6.47
N CYS A 114 7.85 -10.05 7.71
CA CYS A 114 6.73 -9.16 8.04
C CYS A 114 7.15 -7.78 8.52
N ASP A 115 8.36 -7.66 9.07
CA ASP A 115 8.94 -6.40 9.49
C ASP A 115 9.95 -5.95 8.45
N PHE A 116 9.58 -4.92 7.69
CA PHE A 116 10.41 -4.36 6.62
C PHE A 116 11.27 -3.19 7.10
N GLY A 117 11.36 -2.98 8.42
CA GLY A 117 12.21 -1.97 9.03
C GLY A 117 13.68 -2.29 8.81
N THR A 118 14.52 -1.25 8.78
CA THR A 118 15.97 -1.41 8.59
C THR A 118 16.75 -1.57 9.89
N ALA A 119 16.07 -1.44 11.04
CA ALA A 119 16.72 -1.37 12.34
C ALA A 119 16.23 -2.50 13.25
N THR A 120 17.09 -3.50 13.46
CA THR A 120 16.82 -4.53 14.48
C THR A 120 16.78 -3.91 15.87
N GLY A 121 15.76 -4.24 16.65
CA GLY A 121 15.55 -3.77 18.01
C GLY A 121 14.99 -2.35 18.11
N ASP A 122 14.42 -1.81 17.04
CA ASP A 122 13.83 -0.45 17.02
C ASP A 122 12.48 -0.35 17.75
N LYS A 123 11.94 -1.49 18.19
CA LYS A 123 10.67 -1.59 18.93
C LYS A 123 9.50 -1.10 18.07
N ALA A 124 9.54 -1.37 16.77
CA ALA A 124 8.51 -1.03 15.82
C ALA A 124 8.40 -2.12 14.76
N CYS A 125 7.30 -2.11 14.02
CA CYS A 125 7.18 -2.93 12.82
C CYS A 125 6.93 -2.00 11.65
N THR A 126 7.66 -2.16 10.54
CA THR A 126 7.36 -1.46 9.29
C THR A 126 6.62 -2.39 8.34
N PHE A 127 5.40 -2.01 7.96
CA PHE A 127 4.55 -2.72 7.01
C PHE A 127 4.66 -2.12 5.62
N GLN A 128 4.50 -2.95 4.58
CA GLN A 128 4.38 -2.48 3.21
C GLN A 128 2.91 -2.52 2.78
N VAL A 129 2.33 -1.36 2.49
CA VAL A 129 0.92 -1.23 2.10
C VAL A 129 0.80 -0.42 0.80
N ALA A 130 -0.03 -0.88 -0.13
CA ALA A 130 -0.37 -0.16 -1.35
C ALA A 130 -1.89 0.05 -1.46
N LEU A 131 -2.26 1.09 -2.20
CA LEU A 131 -3.64 1.49 -2.42
C LEU A 131 -4.00 1.19 -3.88
N CYS A 132 -5.06 0.44 -4.10
CA CYS A 132 -5.53 0.09 -5.43
C CYS A 132 -6.89 0.70 -5.70
N PHE A 133 -7.06 1.26 -6.89
CA PHE A 133 -8.28 1.94 -7.31
C PHE A 133 -8.88 1.27 -8.53
N ASN A 134 -10.20 1.44 -8.67
CA ASN A 134 -10.96 0.88 -9.79
C ASN A 134 -10.72 -0.64 -9.94
N ALA A 135 -10.86 -1.37 -8.84
CA ALA A 135 -10.64 -2.80 -8.75
C ALA A 135 -11.64 -3.58 -9.64
N ALA A 136 -11.15 -4.15 -10.73
CA ALA A 136 -11.90 -5.10 -11.56
C ALA A 136 -11.64 -6.52 -11.09
N GLU A 137 -12.17 -6.84 -9.91
CA GLU A 137 -12.09 -8.17 -9.34
C GLU A 137 -13.47 -8.82 -9.23
N GLN A 138 -13.54 -10.11 -9.58
CA GLN A 138 -14.80 -10.86 -9.63
C GLN A 138 -15.48 -11.03 -8.27
N ARG A 139 -14.73 -10.86 -7.18
CA ARG A 139 -15.27 -10.90 -5.80
C ARG A 139 -16.12 -9.67 -5.48
N PHE A 140 -15.91 -8.54 -6.16
CA PHE A 140 -16.65 -7.30 -5.91
C PHE A 140 -17.83 -7.17 -6.86
N ASN A 141 -19.02 -6.98 -6.30
CA ASN A 141 -20.25 -6.83 -7.08
C ASN A 141 -20.50 -5.36 -7.45
N CYS A 142 -19.52 -4.72 -8.09
CA CYS A 142 -19.67 -3.37 -8.64
C CYS A 142 -18.80 -3.13 -9.87
N THR A 143 -19.08 -2.02 -10.55
CA THR A 143 -18.38 -1.62 -11.79
C THR A 143 -17.44 -0.45 -11.48
N PRO A 144 -16.12 -0.63 -11.69
CA PRO A 144 -15.16 0.46 -11.62
C PRO A 144 -15.52 1.57 -12.60
N THR A 145 -15.31 2.83 -12.20
CA THR A 145 -15.63 3.97 -13.07
C THR A 145 -14.46 4.93 -13.08
N ASP A 146 -14.30 5.69 -12.00
CA ASP A 146 -13.26 6.68 -11.87
C ASP A 146 -13.05 7.06 -10.39
N VAL A 147 -11.89 7.64 -10.09
CA VAL A 147 -11.62 8.27 -8.79
C VAL A 147 -11.17 9.71 -9.04
N THR A 148 -11.88 10.65 -8.43
CA THR A 148 -11.59 12.10 -8.53
C THR A 148 -10.75 12.59 -7.36
N ARG A 149 -10.98 12.05 -6.16
CA ARG A 149 -10.19 12.37 -4.97
C ARG A 149 -10.12 11.22 -4.00
N VAL A 150 -9.03 11.24 -3.24
CA VAL A 150 -8.81 10.38 -2.09
C VAL A 150 -8.55 11.27 -0.87
N GLN A 151 -9.22 10.96 0.23
CA GLN A 151 -9.00 11.61 1.53
C GLN A 151 -8.41 10.59 2.50
N LEU A 152 -7.22 10.87 3.02
CA LEU A 152 -6.67 10.14 4.16
C LEU A 152 -7.42 10.59 5.43
N GLN A 153 -8.29 9.74 5.96
CA GLN A 153 -8.99 9.97 7.23
C GLN A 153 -8.11 9.59 8.43
N ARG A 154 -7.31 8.54 8.26
CA ARG A 154 -6.25 8.14 9.19
C ARG A 154 -5.02 7.63 8.41
N PRO A 155 -3.80 8.04 8.77
CA PRO A 155 -3.42 9.03 9.79
C PRO A 155 -4.07 10.41 9.63
N LYS A 156 -4.26 11.13 10.73
CA LYS A 156 -4.99 12.41 10.70
C LYS A 156 -4.12 13.51 10.14
N GLU A 157 -4.70 14.32 9.25
CA GLU A 157 -4.08 15.57 8.80
C GLU A 157 -3.92 16.55 9.97
N VAL A 158 -5.02 16.81 10.68
CA VAL A 158 -5.07 17.79 11.75
C VAL A 158 -4.87 17.07 13.08
N LYS A 159 -3.83 17.50 13.81
CA LYS A 159 -3.40 16.90 15.09
C LYS A 159 -3.08 15.40 14.91
N PRO A 160 -2.04 15.06 14.12
CA PRO A 160 -1.53 13.69 14.09
C PRO A 160 -1.15 13.25 15.50
N LYS A 161 -1.23 11.94 15.75
CA LYS A 161 -0.96 11.37 17.07
C LYS A 161 0.47 11.66 17.53
N ASP A 162 1.42 11.56 16.62
CA ASP A 162 2.85 11.78 16.81
C ASP A 162 3.55 11.99 15.45
N ALA A 163 4.87 12.13 15.46
CA ALA A 163 5.66 12.33 14.23
C ALA A 163 5.67 11.08 13.32
N ILE A 164 5.46 9.88 13.87
CA ILE A 164 5.39 8.63 13.09
C ILE A 164 4.05 8.58 12.34
N ASP A 165 2.95 8.93 13.00
CA ASP A 165 1.62 9.07 12.38
C ASP A 165 1.66 10.09 11.22
N GLN A 166 2.35 11.23 11.41
CA GLN A 166 2.57 12.20 10.34
C GLN A 166 3.41 11.61 9.19
N GLY A 167 4.52 10.93 9.49
CA GLY A 167 5.37 10.29 8.47
C GLY A 167 4.64 9.22 7.68
N ASN A 168 3.81 8.41 8.35
CA ASN A 168 2.94 7.42 7.71
C ASN A 168 1.93 8.07 6.75
N ARG A 169 1.38 9.22 7.14
CA ARG A 169 0.49 10.02 6.27
C ARG A 169 1.21 10.46 5.01
N ASP A 170 2.40 11.04 5.19
CA ASP A 170 3.21 11.56 4.08
C ASP A 170 3.64 10.43 3.13
N ALA A 171 3.93 9.23 3.65
CA ALA A 171 4.23 8.05 2.84
C ALA A 171 3.04 7.60 1.97
N LEU A 172 1.81 7.60 2.52
CA LEU A 172 0.60 7.28 1.77
C LEU A 172 0.29 8.35 0.71
N GLU A 173 0.46 9.63 1.03
CA GLU A 173 0.30 10.71 0.04
C GLU A 173 1.34 10.59 -1.08
N ALA A 174 2.59 10.32 -0.74
CA ALA A 174 3.66 10.10 -1.73
C ALA A 174 3.31 8.94 -2.67
N ALA A 175 2.83 7.82 -2.14
CA ALA A 175 2.40 6.68 -2.93
C ALA A 175 1.26 7.05 -3.91
N LEU A 176 0.27 7.82 -3.46
CA LEU A 176 -0.82 8.31 -4.31
C LEU A 176 -0.36 9.32 -5.36
N THR A 177 0.61 10.18 -5.04
CA THR A 177 1.18 11.09 -6.03
C THR A 177 1.97 10.34 -7.11
N GLY A 178 2.54 9.18 -6.78
CA GLY A 178 3.24 8.31 -7.72
C GLY A 178 2.35 7.77 -8.85
N ILE A 179 1.02 7.74 -8.66
CA ILE A 179 0.05 7.33 -9.69
C ILE A 179 -0.69 8.51 -10.34
N GLY A 180 -0.14 9.72 -10.22
CA GLY A 180 -0.70 10.93 -10.84
C GLY A 180 -1.64 11.74 -9.93
N GLY A 181 -1.75 11.39 -8.66
CA GLY A 181 -2.46 12.19 -7.66
C GLY A 181 -1.70 13.48 -7.35
N VAL A 182 -2.43 14.52 -6.94
CA VAL A 182 -1.81 15.78 -6.49
C VAL A 182 -2.48 16.27 -5.22
N VAL A 183 -1.68 16.58 -4.19
CA VAL A 183 -2.19 17.08 -2.91
C VAL A 183 -2.78 18.49 -3.10
N ARG A 184 -4.04 18.68 -2.73
CA ARG A 184 -4.83 19.91 -2.84
C ARG A 184 -5.77 20.08 -1.65
N GLY A 185 -6.15 21.31 -1.35
CA GLY A 185 -7.31 21.58 -0.49
C GLY A 185 -8.60 21.53 -1.30
N ALA A 186 -9.72 21.75 -0.62
CA ALA A 186 -11.00 22.00 -1.26
C ALA A 186 -11.68 23.24 -0.67
N CYS A 187 -12.39 23.98 -1.52
CA CYS A 187 -13.12 25.16 -1.10
C CYS A 187 -14.31 24.78 -0.21
N SER A 188 -14.34 25.32 1.02
CA SER A 188 -15.35 24.99 2.03
C SER A 188 -16.44 26.06 2.19
N ASN A 189 -16.23 27.26 1.67
CA ASN A 189 -17.25 28.31 1.69
C ASN A 189 -18.42 27.96 0.77
N SER A 190 -19.65 28.32 1.18
CA SER A 190 -20.81 28.23 0.31
C SER A 190 -20.64 29.20 -0.87
N GLY A 191 -20.92 28.73 -2.08
CA GLY A 191 -20.70 29.51 -3.29
C GLY A 191 -20.44 28.66 -4.53
N PRO A 192 -20.07 29.30 -5.65
CA PRO A 192 -19.86 28.61 -6.94
C PRO A 192 -18.69 27.63 -6.90
N HIS A 193 -17.67 27.91 -6.09
CA HIS A 193 -16.46 27.09 -5.99
C HIS A 193 -16.54 25.98 -4.92
N HIS A 194 -17.68 25.82 -4.23
CA HIS A 194 -17.78 24.87 -3.12
C HIS A 194 -17.44 23.43 -3.56
N GLY A 195 -16.43 22.84 -2.92
CA GLY A 195 -15.93 21.50 -3.22
C GLY A 195 -14.89 21.43 -4.35
N GLU A 196 -14.65 22.51 -5.08
CA GLU A 196 -13.56 22.59 -6.08
C GLU A 196 -12.19 22.51 -5.38
N PHE A 197 -11.20 21.97 -6.08
CA PHE A 197 -9.84 21.89 -5.55
C PHE A 197 -9.18 23.26 -5.55
N CYS A 198 -8.40 23.52 -4.51
CA CYS A 198 -7.71 24.79 -4.31
C CYS A 198 -6.30 24.57 -3.78
N THR A 199 -5.47 25.60 -3.96
CA THR A 199 -4.13 25.72 -3.39
C THR A 199 -4.00 26.92 -2.46
N ALA A 200 -4.90 27.90 -2.60
CA ALA A 200 -4.98 29.08 -1.75
C ALA A 200 -6.43 29.48 -1.49
N ASN A 201 -6.66 30.25 -0.42
CA ASN A 201 -7.98 30.79 -0.07
C ASN A 201 -8.59 31.65 -1.21
N SER A 202 -7.75 32.35 -1.97
CA SER A 202 -8.18 33.16 -3.11
C SER A 202 -8.83 32.35 -4.23
N ASP A 203 -8.47 31.08 -4.39
CA ASP A 203 -9.06 30.18 -5.40
C ASP A 203 -10.55 29.93 -5.10
N CYS A 204 -10.94 30.11 -3.82
CA CYS A 204 -12.28 29.87 -3.32
C CYS A 204 -13.11 31.15 -3.21
N ASP A 205 -12.60 32.28 -3.67
CA ASP A 205 -13.33 33.55 -3.61
C ASP A 205 -14.54 33.53 -4.55
N SER A 206 -15.76 33.69 -4.02
CA SER A 206 -16.98 33.82 -4.83
C SER A 206 -16.97 35.05 -5.77
N THR A 207 -16.08 36.00 -5.51
CA THR A 207 -15.75 37.11 -6.41
C THR A 207 -14.24 37.30 -6.35
N PRO A 208 -13.49 37.24 -7.47
CA PRO A 208 -12.04 37.27 -7.46
C PRO A 208 -11.47 38.43 -6.64
N GLY A 209 -10.63 38.14 -5.66
CA GLY A 209 -9.99 39.13 -4.79
C GLY A 209 -10.85 39.59 -3.60
N SER A 210 -11.99 38.95 -3.33
CA SER A 210 -12.81 39.28 -2.16
C SER A 210 -12.14 38.94 -0.82
N GLY A 211 -11.19 38.01 -0.82
CA GLY A 211 -10.49 37.55 0.39
C GLY A 211 -11.38 36.80 1.37
N LYS A 212 -12.53 36.29 0.92
CA LYS A 212 -13.52 35.56 1.73
C LYS A 212 -13.50 34.05 1.48
N GLY A 213 -12.79 33.60 0.46
CA GLY A 213 -12.63 32.19 0.14
C GLY A 213 -11.89 31.45 1.23
N VAL A 214 -12.25 30.19 1.41
CA VAL A 214 -11.64 29.32 2.42
C VAL A 214 -11.27 27.99 1.78
N CYS A 215 -9.97 27.76 1.62
CA CYS A 215 -9.40 26.51 1.13
C CYS A 215 -9.01 25.67 2.35
N THR A 216 -9.66 24.51 2.54
CA THR A 216 -9.43 23.66 3.71
C THR A 216 -9.32 22.19 3.35
N GLY A 217 -8.84 21.42 4.33
CA GLY A 217 -8.61 19.99 4.19
C GLY A 217 -7.44 19.67 3.27
N ARG A 218 -7.11 18.39 3.24
CA ARG A 218 -6.03 17.86 2.40
C ARG A 218 -6.50 16.58 1.72
N PHE A 219 -6.60 16.68 0.40
CA PHE A 219 -7.08 15.64 -0.49
C PHE A 219 -5.99 15.33 -1.52
N VAL A 220 -5.91 14.08 -1.95
CA VAL A 220 -5.18 13.75 -3.16
C VAL A 220 -6.16 13.78 -4.32
N ALA A 221 -6.02 14.80 -5.17
CA ALA A 221 -6.87 15.07 -6.32
C ALA A 221 -6.32 14.39 -7.58
N PHE A 222 -7.19 13.81 -8.40
CA PHE A 222 -6.86 13.30 -9.71
C PHE A 222 -7.52 14.18 -10.77
N GLN A 223 -6.70 14.88 -11.56
CA GLN A 223 -7.17 15.75 -12.65
C GLN A 223 -6.31 15.49 -13.90
N PRO A 224 -6.81 14.73 -14.91
CA PRO A 224 -8.14 14.11 -14.99
C PRO A 224 -8.35 12.99 -13.96
N SER A 225 -9.60 12.56 -13.75
CA SER A 225 -9.93 11.44 -12.85
C SER A 225 -9.11 10.19 -13.19
N LEU A 226 -8.71 9.45 -12.17
CA LEU A 226 -8.06 8.16 -12.33
C LEU A 226 -9.09 7.14 -12.86
N THR A 227 -8.96 6.75 -14.12
CA THR A 227 -9.87 5.81 -14.81
C THR A 227 -9.22 4.46 -15.11
N THR A 228 -7.90 4.36 -14.91
CA THR A 228 -7.17 3.10 -15.06
C THR A 228 -7.74 2.06 -14.11
N THR A 229 -8.07 0.89 -14.65
CA THR A 229 -8.53 -0.28 -13.90
C THR A 229 -7.37 -0.93 -13.15
N ASN A 230 -7.61 -1.40 -11.92
CA ASN A 230 -6.58 -2.01 -11.05
C ASN A 230 -5.35 -1.09 -10.88
N ALA A 231 -5.57 0.21 -10.76
CA ALA A 231 -4.50 1.18 -10.60
C ALA A 231 -3.97 1.16 -9.17
N CYS A 232 -2.83 0.53 -8.95
CA CYS A 232 -2.20 0.40 -7.64
C CYS A 232 -1.00 1.34 -7.47
N THR A 233 -0.85 1.90 -6.28
CA THR A 233 0.36 2.64 -5.90
C THR A 233 1.55 1.70 -5.73
N ALA A 234 2.76 2.26 -5.71
CA ALA A 234 3.87 1.57 -5.05
C ALA A 234 3.55 1.31 -3.57
N TYR A 235 4.25 0.36 -2.95
CA TYR A 235 4.14 0.11 -1.52
C TYR A 235 4.67 1.31 -0.73
N ALA A 236 3.82 1.85 0.13
CA ALA A 236 4.20 2.78 1.20
C ALA A 236 4.68 1.97 2.41
N SER A 237 5.79 2.41 3.00
CA SER A 237 6.29 1.89 4.27
C SER A 237 5.58 2.58 5.43
N ILE A 238 4.88 1.81 6.25
CA ILE A 238 4.08 2.30 7.38
C ILE A 238 4.65 1.74 8.68
N THR A 239 5.16 2.61 9.53
CA THR A 239 5.79 2.22 10.79
C THR A 239 4.80 2.25 11.94
N VAL A 240 4.75 1.17 12.72
CA VAL A 240 3.89 1.03 13.90
C VAL A 240 4.76 0.74 15.12
N PRO A 241 4.97 1.74 16.00
CA PRO A 241 5.80 1.55 17.19
C PRO A 241 5.07 0.68 18.22
N LEU A 242 5.82 -0.16 18.92
CA LEU A 242 5.35 -0.83 20.13
C LEU A 242 5.02 0.20 21.21
N ARG A 243 4.05 -0.14 22.07
CA ARG A 243 3.67 0.72 23.18
C ARG A 243 4.48 0.35 24.42
N GLN A 244 5.30 1.28 24.89
CA GLN A 244 6.04 1.13 26.15
C GLN A 244 5.07 1.04 27.35
N THR A 245 5.37 0.11 28.26
CA THR A 245 4.64 -0.14 29.50
C THR A 245 5.62 -0.20 30.67
N THR A 246 5.11 -0.29 31.91
CA THR A 246 5.94 -0.42 33.11
C THR A 246 6.77 -1.70 33.17
N THR A 247 6.32 -2.76 32.49
CA THR A 247 6.96 -4.09 32.53
C THR A 247 7.65 -4.48 31.21
N GLY A 248 7.76 -3.55 30.25
CA GLY A 248 8.34 -3.82 28.92
C GLY A 248 7.51 -3.20 27.82
N PHE A 249 7.25 -3.95 26.74
CA PHE A 249 6.51 -3.47 25.58
C PHE A 249 5.20 -4.26 25.38
N SER A 250 4.19 -3.55 24.89
CA SER A 250 2.90 -4.11 24.48
C SER A 250 2.64 -3.80 23.01
N ALA A 251 1.65 -4.48 22.43
CA ALA A 251 1.35 -4.33 21.01
C ALA A 251 1.04 -2.86 20.62
N GLY A 252 1.65 -2.43 19.51
CA GLY A 252 1.34 -1.20 18.81
C GLY A 252 0.20 -1.39 17.82
N TYR A 253 -0.59 -0.35 17.61
CA TYR A 253 -1.71 -0.35 16.69
C TYR A 253 -1.69 0.92 15.85
N GLU A 254 -1.89 0.74 14.55
CA GLU A 254 -2.17 1.82 13.62
C GLU A 254 -3.39 1.47 12.77
N THR A 255 -4.22 2.46 12.45
CA THR A 255 -5.41 2.25 11.63
C THR A 255 -5.34 3.19 10.45
N LEU A 256 -5.16 2.63 9.27
CA LEU A 256 -5.22 3.39 8.03
C LEU A 256 -6.67 3.44 7.58
N SER A 257 -7.17 4.63 7.28
CA SER A 257 -8.54 4.81 6.83
C SER A 257 -8.57 5.85 5.73
N LEU A 258 -9.15 5.46 4.59
CA LEU A 258 -9.20 6.29 3.41
C LEU A 258 -10.64 6.41 2.93
N LYS A 259 -10.89 7.49 2.20
CA LYS A 259 -12.14 7.69 1.48
C LYS A 259 -11.85 8.07 0.04
N ALA A 260 -12.15 7.17 -0.90
CA ALA A 260 -12.09 7.44 -2.32
C ALA A 260 -13.44 7.96 -2.81
N THR A 261 -13.46 9.02 -3.61
CA THR A 261 -14.69 9.62 -4.15
C THR A 261 -14.61 9.66 -5.68
N ARG A 262 -15.70 9.21 -6.31
CA ARG A 262 -15.89 9.10 -7.75
C ARG A 262 -16.46 10.40 -8.33
N SER A 263 -16.47 10.56 -9.65
CA SER A 263 -17.09 11.75 -10.28
C SER A 263 -18.60 11.85 -10.03
N ASP A 264 -19.28 10.72 -9.82
CA ASP A 264 -20.71 10.66 -9.50
C ASP A 264 -21.01 10.93 -8.02
N THR A 265 -20.03 11.43 -7.27
CA THR A 265 -20.05 11.77 -5.83
C THR A 265 -20.20 10.58 -4.88
N LYS A 266 -20.36 9.35 -5.41
CA LYS A 266 -20.30 8.16 -4.55
C LYS A 266 -18.88 7.98 -4.04
N SER A 267 -18.78 7.46 -2.84
CA SER A 267 -17.50 7.23 -2.20
C SER A 267 -17.46 5.87 -1.55
N ASP A 268 -16.25 5.35 -1.48
CA ASP A 268 -15.89 4.16 -0.76
C ASP A 268 -15.00 4.54 0.42
N SER A 269 -15.08 3.79 1.52
CA SER A 269 -14.33 4.14 2.73
C SER A 269 -13.84 2.89 3.42
N ASP A 270 -12.56 2.62 3.22
CA ASP A 270 -11.93 1.40 3.67
C ASP A 270 -11.00 1.63 4.84
N THR A 271 -10.79 0.55 5.59
CA THR A 271 -9.92 0.56 6.76
C THR A 271 -9.00 -0.64 6.75
N LEU A 272 -7.72 -0.41 7.06
CA LEU A 272 -6.72 -1.44 7.30
C LEU A 272 -6.09 -1.24 8.68
N THR A 273 -6.10 -2.28 9.50
CA THR A 273 -5.47 -2.25 10.83
C THR A 273 -4.11 -2.91 10.79
N LEU A 274 -3.09 -2.24 11.31
CA LEU A 274 -1.73 -2.75 11.45
C LEU A 274 -1.44 -3.00 12.93
N VAL A 275 -0.94 -4.20 13.25
CA VAL A 275 -0.67 -4.62 14.62
C VAL A 275 0.79 -5.06 14.73
N CYS A 276 1.59 -4.30 15.46
CA CYS A 276 2.95 -4.69 15.80
C CYS A 276 2.96 -5.35 17.17
N LYS A 277 3.44 -6.59 17.27
CA LYS A 277 3.54 -7.33 18.53
C LYS A 277 4.98 -7.33 19.03
N PRO A 278 5.21 -7.23 20.36
CA PRO A 278 6.54 -7.38 20.90
C PRO A 278 7.03 -8.81 20.64
N SER A 279 8.34 -8.96 20.40
CA SER A 279 8.99 -10.26 20.46
C SER A 279 8.84 -10.87 21.87
N PRO A 280 8.63 -12.21 21.96
CA PRO A 280 8.39 -12.92 23.22
C PRO A 280 9.58 -12.89 24.19
#